data_AF-A0A5S9MFC3-F1
#
_entry.id   AF-A0A5S9MFC3-F1
#
_cell.length_a   1.000
_cell.length_b   1.000
_cell.length_c   1.000
_cell.angle_alpha   90.00
_cell.angle_beta   90.00
_cell.angle_gamma   90.00
#
_symmetry.space_group_name_H-M   'P 1'
#
loop_
_entity.id
_entity.type
_entity.pdbx_description
1 polymer ?
#
loop_
_entity_poly.entity_id
_entity_poly.type
_entity_poly.pdbx_seq_one_letter_code
_entity_poly.pdbx_strand_id
1 'polypeptide(L)'
;MLQTNLNDIFFEERLKLEAIGLLRTYEQETEEGRLFTYELVPPLRPDEFFQDGMLNVLLYHRVEKAKIYAASRLFLLSGCSCRSKRNISRSFEEVFHVLQPGERKMTEEIHQASSLDQGYEYVTVGSSQPAPLSDESFDFDLLLAGMSDMMIPRKALTKQVKRNN
;
A
#
# COMPACT_ATOMS: atom_id res chain seq x y z
N MET A 1 24.84 16.80 7.80
CA MET A 1 24.57 18.09 7.14
C MET A 1 25.43 18.15 5.88
N LEU A 2 24.82 18.36 4.71
CA LEU A 2 25.57 18.52 3.46
C LEU A 2 26.47 19.76 3.54
N GLN A 3 27.76 19.62 3.23
CA GLN A 3 28.71 20.74 3.12
C GLN A 3 28.57 21.41 1.76
N THR A 4 27.40 21.96 1.45
CA THR A 4 27.12 22.67 0.19
C THR A 4 26.64 24.08 0.48
N ASN A 5 26.98 25.04 -0.39
CA ASN A 5 26.52 26.43 -0.28
C ASN A 5 24.97 26.46 -0.23
N LEU A 6 24.45 27.13 0.80
CA LEU A 6 23.06 27.05 1.27
C LEU A 6 22.01 27.62 0.30
N ASN A 7 22.39 28.50 -0.62
CA ASN A 7 21.39 29.26 -1.38
C ASN A 7 21.09 28.64 -2.73
N ASP A 8 22.08 28.46 -3.60
CA ASP A 8 21.78 28.09 -4.99
C ASP A 8 21.63 26.58 -5.18
N ILE A 9 22.60 25.79 -4.69
CA ILE A 9 22.60 24.34 -4.90
C ILE A 9 21.45 23.67 -4.16
N PHE A 10 21.23 24.06 -2.90
CA PHE A 10 20.13 23.49 -2.12
C PHE A 10 18.77 23.83 -2.73
N PHE A 11 18.58 25.08 -3.18
CA PHE A 11 17.33 25.51 -3.80
C PHE A 11 17.08 24.83 -5.15
N GLU A 12 18.11 24.70 -6.00
CA GLU A 12 17.99 23.98 -7.27
C GLU A 12 17.65 22.50 -7.09
N GLU A 13 18.32 21.80 -6.17
CA GLU A 13 18.03 20.39 -5.91
C GLU A 13 16.65 20.21 -5.26
N ARG A 14 16.23 21.13 -4.39
CA ARG A 14 14.87 21.15 -3.83
C ARG A 14 13.83 21.27 -4.94
N LEU A 15 14.00 22.20 -5.87
CA LEU A 15 13.09 22.37 -7.00
C LEU A 15 13.03 21.12 -7.89
N LYS A 16 14.15 20.42 -8.09
CA LYS A 16 14.16 19.15 -8.82
C LYS A 16 13.35 18.08 -8.11
N LEU A 17 13.51 17.96 -6.78
CA LEU A 17 12.74 17.00 -5.97
C LEU A 17 11.25 17.31 -5.93
N GLU A 18 10.87 18.58 -5.87
CA GLU A 18 9.49 19.03 -6.00
C GLU A 18 8.92 18.69 -7.39
N ALA A 19 9.66 18.98 -8.45
CA ALA A 19 9.22 18.75 -9.84
C ALA A 19 9.05 17.26 -10.18
N ILE A 20 9.89 16.37 -9.63
CA ILE A 20 9.72 14.92 -9.80
C ILE A 20 8.70 14.32 -8.81
N GLY A 21 8.15 15.12 -7.90
CA GLY A 21 7.11 14.71 -6.95
C GLY A 21 7.61 13.95 -5.72
N LEU A 22 8.90 14.04 -5.39
CA LEU A 22 9.50 13.37 -4.22
C LEU A 22 9.50 14.25 -2.95
N LEU A 23 9.20 15.54 -3.11
CA LEU A 23 9.16 16.49 -2.01
C LEU A 23 7.97 17.41 -2.17
N ARG A 24 7.24 17.65 -1.08
CA ARG A 24 6.26 18.74 -0.98
C ARG A 24 6.76 19.76 0.02
N THR A 25 6.68 21.02 -0.37
CA THR A 25 7.09 22.14 0.47
C THR A 25 5.88 23.01 0.78
N TYR A 26 5.68 23.30 2.06
CA TYR A 26 4.67 24.22 2.56
C TYR A 26 5.36 25.41 3.21
N GLU A 27 4.87 26.62 2.94
CA GLU A 27 5.34 27.88 3.54
C GLU A 27 4.22 28.46 4.42
N GLN A 28 4.57 28.89 5.62
CA GLN A 28 3.68 29.60 6.52
C GLN A 28 4.37 30.88 7.01
N GLU A 29 3.67 32.01 6.89
CA GLU A 29 4.12 33.26 7.51
C GLU A 29 3.75 33.27 8.99
N THR A 30 4.73 33.56 9.84
CA THR A 30 4.61 33.67 11.29
C THR A 30 5.16 35.01 11.76
N GLU A 31 4.86 35.41 12.99
CA GLU A 31 5.39 36.65 13.57
C GLU A 31 6.93 36.67 13.63
N GLU A 32 7.57 35.49 13.68
CA GLU A 32 9.02 35.29 13.74
C GLU A 32 9.67 35.14 12.35
N GLY A 33 8.88 35.12 11.28
CA GLY A 33 9.35 34.97 9.90
C GLY A 33 8.65 33.84 9.13
N ARG A 34 9.30 33.34 8.08
CA ARG A 34 8.78 32.27 7.22
C ARG A 34 9.18 30.89 7.75
N LEU A 35 8.18 30.06 8.03
CA LEU A 35 8.35 28.66 8.40
C LEU A 35 8.15 27.78 7.17
N PHE A 36 9.13 26.93 6.87
CA PHE A 36 9.03 25.94 5.80
C PHE A 36 8.86 24.54 6.37
N THR A 37 7.83 23.83 5.92
CA THR A 37 7.60 22.41 6.25
C THR A 37 7.87 21.57 5.00
N TYR A 38 8.69 20.54 5.16
CA TYR A 38 9.10 19.63 4.08
C TYR A 38 8.52 18.25 4.33
N GLU A 39 7.64 17.80 3.45
CA GLU A 39 7.06 16.46 3.47
C GLU A 39 7.71 15.61 2.38
N LEU A 40 8.38 14.53 2.80
CA LEU A 40 9.00 13.56 1.89
C LEU A 40 7.94 12.62 1.33
N VAL A 41 7.89 12.50 0.00
CA VAL A 41 6.94 11.65 -0.70
C VAL A 41 7.67 10.42 -1.24
N PRO A 42 7.15 9.19 -1.00
CA PRO A 42 7.77 7.99 -1.54
C PRO A 42 7.77 8.00 -3.07
N PRO A 43 8.79 7.41 -3.72
CA PRO A 43 8.84 7.33 -5.17
C PRO A 43 7.74 6.44 -5.73
N LEU A 44 7.43 6.66 -7.02
CA LEU A 44 6.53 5.80 -7.78
C LEU A 44 7.02 4.36 -7.81
N ARG A 45 6.06 3.42 -7.89
CA ARG A 45 6.38 2.01 -8.04
C ARG A 45 7.03 1.76 -9.41
N PRO A 46 7.87 0.73 -9.57
CA PRO A 46 8.54 0.47 -10.85
C PRO A 46 7.56 0.34 -12.02
N ASP A 47 6.42 -0.33 -11.82
CA ASP A 47 5.38 -0.49 -12.84
C ASP A 47 4.78 0.85 -13.26
N GLU A 48 4.48 1.73 -12.30
CA GLU A 48 3.95 3.08 -12.55
C GLU A 48 5.01 3.98 -13.20
N PHE A 49 6.25 3.90 -12.73
CA PHE A 49 7.38 4.68 -13.23
C PHE A 49 7.71 4.37 -14.69
N PHE A 50 7.73 3.08 -15.08
CA PHE A 50 8.01 2.68 -16.47
C PHE A 50 6.79 2.85 -17.41
N GLN A 51 5.57 2.90 -16.86
CA GLN A 51 4.36 3.21 -17.62
C GLN A 51 4.16 4.72 -17.81
N ASP A 52 4.73 5.55 -16.95
CA ASP A 52 4.70 7.00 -17.10
C ASP A 52 5.47 7.44 -18.36
N GLY A 53 4.76 8.02 -19.32
CA GLY A 53 5.32 8.41 -20.60
C GLY A 53 6.38 9.51 -20.52
N MET A 54 6.34 10.36 -19.50
CA MET A 54 7.29 11.48 -19.35
C MET A 54 8.55 11.04 -18.61
N LEU A 55 8.41 10.33 -17.49
CA LEU A 55 9.54 9.85 -16.69
C LEU A 55 10.36 8.80 -17.45
N ASN A 56 9.71 7.93 -18.22
CA ASN A 56 10.39 6.95 -19.05
C ASN A 56 11.21 7.62 -20.17
N VAL A 57 10.67 8.66 -20.79
CA VAL A 57 11.39 9.46 -21.80
C VAL A 57 12.57 10.22 -21.19
N LEU A 58 12.39 10.84 -20.02
CA LEU A 58 13.47 11.52 -19.29
C LEU A 58 14.60 10.54 -18.91
N LEU A 59 14.25 9.35 -18.42
CA LEU A 59 15.22 8.29 -18.14
C LEU A 59 15.97 7.89 -19.42
N TYR A 60 15.24 7.74 -20.53
CA TYR A 60 15.80 7.40 -21.84
C TYR A 60 16.80 8.43 -22.38
N HIS A 61 16.56 9.72 -22.16
CA HIS A 61 17.50 10.76 -22.58
C HIS A 61 18.76 10.81 -21.72
N ARG A 62 18.69 10.39 -20.46
CA ARG A 62 19.79 10.51 -19.50
C ARG A 62 20.63 9.24 -19.37
N VAL A 63 20.09 8.10 -19.79
CA VAL A 63 20.71 6.78 -19.64
C VAL A 63 20.68 6.03 -20.97
N GLU A 64 21.80 5.40 -21.35
CA GLU A 64 21.86 4.56 -22.55
C GLU A 64 20.85 3.42 -22.51
N LYS A 65 20.25 3.08 -23.67
CA LYS A 65 19.20 2.07 -23.78
C LYS A 65 19.54 0.76 -23.06
N ALA A 66 20.79 0.29 -23.17
CA ALA A 66 21.25 -0.95 -22.56
C ALA A 66 21.10 -0.97 -21.03
N LYS A 67 21.36 0.17 -20.37
CA LYS A 67 21.23 0.31 -18.91
C LYS A 67 19.77 0.38 -18.46
N ILE A 68 18.88 0.94 -19.28
CA ILE A 68 17.43 0.96 -19.01
C ILE A 68 16.85 -0.45 -19.10
N TYR A 69 17.25 -1.22 -20.11
CA TYR A 69 16.86 -2.64 -20.22
C TYR A 69 17.40 -3.48 -19.05
N ALA A 70 18.60 -3.19 -18.55
CA ALA A 70 19.13 -3.86 -17.37
C ALA A 70 18.34 -3.47 -16.11
N ALA A 71 18.04 -2.18 -15.93
CA ALA A 71 17.26 -1.69 -14.79
C ALA A 71 15.84 -2.26 -14.78
N SER A 72 15.14 -2.29 -15.92
CA SER A 72 13.79 -2.88 -16.00
C SER A 72 13.79 -4.36 -15.65
N ARG A 73 14.82 -5.13 -16.06
CA ARG A 73 14.98 -6.53 -15.67
C ARG A 73 15.14 -6.75 -14.17
N LEU A 74 15.71 -5.79 -13.42
CA LEU A 74 15.80 -5.89 -11.96
C LEU A 74 14.41 -5.80 -11.29
N PHE A 75 13.45 -5.14 -11.94
CA PHE A 75 12.09 -4.96 -11.44
C PHE A 75 11.08 -5.93 -12.06
N LEU A 76 11.52 -6.82 -12.96
CA LEU A 76 10.67 -7.83 -13.58
C LEU A 76 10.73 -9.14 -12.78
N LEU A 77 9.58 -9.60 -12.32
CA LEU A 77 9.41 -10.96 -11.82
C LEU A 77 8.98 -11.87 -12.96
N SER A 78 9.64 -13.03 -13.07
CA SER A 78 9.24 -14.09 -13.99
C SER A 78 7.81 -14.52 -13.66
N GLY A 79 6.86 -14.17 -14.51
CA GLY A 79 5.48 -14.65 -14.36
C GLY A 79 5.48 -16.17 -14.32
N CYS A 80 4.99 -16.76 -13.23
CA CYS A 80 4.78 -18.21 -13.20
C CYS A 80 3.68 -18.55 -14.20
N SER A 81 4.05 -19.21 -15.31
CA SER A 81 3.10 -19.90 -16.16
C SER A 81 2.51 -21.07 -15.38
N CYS A 82 1.41 -20.81 -14.67
CA CYS A 82 0.68 -21.81 -13.90
C CYS A 82 -0.35 -22.58 -14.75
N ARG A 83 -0.32 -22.44 -16.08
CA ARG A 83 -1.34 -23.01 -16.97
C ARG A 83 -1.46 -24.53 -16.87
N SER A 84 -0.41 -25.22 -16.40
CA SER A 84 -0.38 -26.66 -16.13
C SER A 84 -0.12 -27.01 -14.65
N LYS A 85 -0.19 -26.03 -13.73
CA LYS A 85 0.13 -26.23 -12.30
C LYS A 85 -1.13 -26.04 -11.44
N ARG A 86 -1.35 -26.97 -10.51
CA ARG A 86 -2.41 -26.86 -9.50
C ARG A 86 -1.87 -26.09 -8.29
N ASN A 87 -2.61 -25.09 -7.81
CA ASN A 87 -2.32 -24.44 -6.54
C ASN A 87 -2.65 -25.42 -5.39
N ILE A 88 -1.66 -25.73 -4.56
CA ILE A 88 -1.78 -26.60 -3.38
C ILE A 88 -1.46 -25.86 -2.08
N SER A 89 -1.39 -24.52 -2.12
CA SER A 89 -1.17 -23.69 -0.94
C SER A 89 -2.32 -23.87 0.05
N ARG A 90 -1.95 -23.99 1.33
CA ARG A 90 -2.92 -24.12 2.42
C ARG A 90 -3.53 -22.77 2.77
N SER A 91 -4.79 -22.77 3.21
CA SER A 91 -5.44 -21.58 3.75
C SER A 91 -4.87 -21.23 5.12
N PHE A 92 -5.11 -19.99 5.57
CA PHE A 92 -4.68 -19.58 6.90
C PHE A 92 -5.30 -20.46 8.00
N GLU A 93 -6.59 -20.77 7.87
CA GLU A 93 -7.38 -21.55 8.83
C GLU A 93 -6.96 -23.02 8.92
N GLU A 94 -6.41 -23.59 7.82
CA GLU A 94 -5.87 -24.95 7.81
C GLU A 94 -4.60 -25.09 8.65
N VAL A 95 -3.87 -23.99 8.90
CA VAL A 95 -2.56 -24.02 9.59
C VAL A 95 -2.63 -23.34 10.95
N PHE A 96 -3.44 -22.29 11.09
CA PHE A 96 -3.55 -21.49 12.29
C PHE A 96 -4.96 -21.61 12.88
N HIS A 97 -5.04 -22.06 14.14
CA HIS A 97 -6.27 -22.02 14.91
C HIS A 97 -6.34 -20.70 15.67
N VAL A 98 -7.28 -19.84 15.30
CA VAL A 98 -7.47 -18.54 15.97
C VAL A 98 -8.06 -18.79 17.36
N LEU A 99 -7.19 -18.60 18.36
CA LEU A 99 -7.41 -18.25 19.77
C LEU A 99 -8.61 -18.83 20.54
N GLN A 100 -8.33 -19.32 21.75
CA GLN A 100 -9.35 -19.81 22.68
C GLN A 100 -10.20 -18.64 23.21
N PRO A 101 -11.45 -18.88 23.67
CA PRO A 101 -12.38 -17.84 24.12
C PRO A 101 -11.86 -16.86 25.20
N GLY A 102 -10.76 -17.18 25.88
CA GLY A 102 -10.12 -16.34 26.89
C GLY A 102 -9.22 -15.21 26.36
N GLU A 103 -8.86 -15.20 25.08
CA GLU A 103 -7.85 -14.29 24.51
C GLU A 103 -8.45 -13.02 23.85
N ARG A 104 -9.79 -12.86 23.89
CA ARG A 104 -10.52 -11.72 23.31
C ARG A 104 -10.08 -10.35 23.84
N LYS A 105 -9.59 -10.28 25.09
CA LYS A 105 -9.06 -9.04 25.67
C LYS A 105 -7.76 -8.59 24.99
N MET A 106 -6.94 -9.53 24.53
CA MET A 106 -5.68 -9.25 23.85
C MET A 106 -5.92 -8.65 22.46
N THR A 107 -7.03 -9.01 21.80
CA THR A 107 -7.41 -8.48 20.48
C THR A 107 -7.72 -6.98 20.53
N GLU A 108 -8.47 -6.53 21.55
CA GLU A 108 -8.82 -5.12 21.74
C GLU A 108 -7.59 -4.24 22.04
N GLU A 109 -6.67 -4.73 22.86
CA GLU A 109 -5.41 -4.03 23.17
C GLU A 109 -4.51 -3.90 21.93
N ILE A 110 -4.46 -4.93 21.07
CA ILE A 110 -3.72 -4.89 19.80
C ILE A 110 -4.37 -3.91 18.81
N HIS A 111 -5.70 -3.86 18.73
CA HIS A 111 -6.40 -2.91 17.87
C HIS A 111 -6.18 -1.45 18.31
N GLN A 112 -6.17 -1.19 19.62
CA GLN A 112 -5.83 0.13 20.15
C GLN A 112 -4.35 0.47 19.94
N ALA A 113 -3.43 -0.48 20.09
CA ALA A 113 -2.02 -0.26 19.80
C ALA A 113 -1.73 -0.04 18.29
N SER A 114 -2.64 -0.50 17.42
CA SER A 114 -2.55 -0.36 15.97
C SER A 114 -3.33 0.85 15.43
N SER A 115 -3.96 1.66 16.30
CA SER A 115 -4.64 2.87 15.84
C SER A 115 -3.60 3.91 15.39
N LEU A 116 -3.72 4.39 14.16
CA LEU A 116 -2.86 5.44 13.62
C LEU A 116 -3.09 6.75 14.39
N ASP A 117 -2.00 7.40 14.80
CA ASP A 117 -2.04 8.78 15.28
C ASP A 117 -2.49 9.72 14.15
N GLN A 118 -3.13 10.83 14.52
CA GLN A 118 -3.59 11.84 13.55
C GLN A 118 -2.41 12.34 12.70
N GLY A 119 -2.52 12.16 11.39
CA GLY A 119 -1.49 12.58 10.42
C GLY A 119 -0.53 11.48 9.95
N TYR A 120 -0.68 10.25 10.45
CA TYR A 120 0.08 9.10 9.94
C TYR A 120 -0.80 8.18 9.09
N GLU A 121 -0.25 7.73 7.97
CA GLU A 121 -0.86 6.73 7.09
C GLU A 121 0.10 5.54 6.93
N TYR A 122 -0.45 4.33 6.79
CA TYR A 122 0.37 3.18 6.44
C TYR A 122 0.90 3.30 5.02
N VAL A 123 2.19 3.01 4.84
CA VAL A 123 2.76 2.89 3.51
C VAL A 123 2.19 1.65 2.82
N THR A 124 1.35 1.85 1.82
CA THR A 124 0.85 0.75 0.98
C THR A 124 1.76 0.59 -0.24
N VAL A 125 2.53 -0.49 -0.31
CA VAL A 125 3.34 -0.82 -1.49
C VAL A 125 2.79 -2.07 -2.17
N GLY A 126 2.28 -1.91 -3.39
CA GLY A 126 1.76 -3.00 -4.21
C GLY A 126 0.36 -3.48 -3.85
N SER A 127 -0.15 -4.43 -4.64
CA SER A 127 -1.39 -5.14 -4.34
C SER A 127 -1.07 -6.39 -3.52
N SER A 128 -1.34 -6.36 -2.20
CA SER A 128 -1.36 -7.59 -1.42
C SER A 128 -2.63 -8.36 -1.75
N GLN A 129 -2.50 -9.66 -2.00
CA GLN A 129 -3.66 -10.53 -1.91
C GLN A 129 -3.85 -10.90 -0.43
N PRO A 130 -5.02 -10.63 0.16
CA PRO A 130 -5.29 -11.08 1.52
C PRO A 130 -5.15 -12.59 1.60
N ALA A 131 -4.83 -13.09 2.80
CA ALA A 131 -4.73 -14.52 3.02
C ALA A 131 -6.03 -15.21 2.54
N PRO A 132 -5.92 -16.34 1.83
CA PRO A 132 -7.10 -17.07 1.38
C PRO A 132 -7.83 -17.59 2.63
N LEU A 133 -8.97 -16.98 2.94
CA LEU A 133 -9.95 -17.47 3.91
C LEU A 133 -10.88 -18.45 3.19
N SER A 134 -11.22 -19.57 3.84
CA SER A 134 -12.17 -20.50 3.27
C SER A 134 -13.59 -20.05 3.62
N ASP A 135 -14.54 -20.18 2.67
CA ASP A 135 -15.97 -19.97 2.94
C ASP A 135 -16.55 -21.05 3.89
N GLU A 136 -15.75 -22.05 4.28
CA GLU A 136 -16.16 -23.19 5.12
C GLU A 136 -16.11 -22.89 6.63
N SER A 137 -15.42 -21.82 7.04
CA SER A 137 -15.30 -21.45 8.46
C SER A 137 -16.56 -20.76 9.03
N PHE A 138 -17.45 -20.27 8.16
CA PHE A 138 -18.67 -19.57 8.56
C PHE A 138 -19.89 -20.03 7.76
N ASP A 139 -20.92 -20.50 8.47
CA ASP A 139 -22.18 -20.94 7.85
C ASP A 139 -23.05 -19.75 7.43
N PHE A 140 -22.77 -19.24 6.23
CA PHE A 140 -23.53 -18.15 5.63
C PHE A 140 -24.98 -18.53 5.33
N ASP A 141 -25.29 -19.82 5.14
CA ASP A 141 -26.65 -20.27 4.90
C ASP A 141 -27.49 -20.15 6.17
N LEU A 142 -26.92 -20.47 7.33
CA LEU A 142 -27.53 -20.24 8.65
C LEU A 142 -27.71 -18.74 8.93
N LEU A 143 -26.70 -17.92 8.64
CA LEU A 143 -26.81 -16.46 8.77
C LEU A 143 -27.94 -15.91 7.89
N LEU A 144 -28.00 -16.33 6.62
CA LEU A 144 -29.02 -15.89 5.67
C LEU A 144 -30.42 -16.37 6.07
N ALA A 145 -30.54 -17.54 6.68
CA ALA A 145 -31.80 -18.04 7.23
C ALA A 145 -32.29 -17.14 8.37
N GLY A 146 -31.42 -16.78 9.32
CA GLY A 146 -31.75 -15.87 10.43
C GLY A 146 -32.05 -14.42 9.98
N MET A 147 -31.32 -13.91 8.98
CA MET A 147 -31.57 -12.58 8.42
C MET A 147 -32.91 -12.47 7.69
N SER A 148 -33.37 -13.58 7.07
CA SER A 148 -34.66 -13.64 6.40
C SER A 148 -35.81 -13.56 7.41
N ASP A 149 -35.64 -14.11 8.61
CA ASP A 149 -36.58 -14.02 9.73
C ASP A 149 -36.67 -12.59 10.29
N MET A 150 -35.55 -11.84 10.26
CA MET A 150 -35.49 -10.44 10.68
C MET A 150 -35.84 -9.43 9.56
N MET A 151 -36.37 -9.87 8.41
CA MET A 151 -36.69 -9.03 7.24
C MET A 151 -35.53 -8.17 6.71
N ILE A 152 -34.28 -8.61 6.88
CA ILE A 152 -33.13 -7.92 6.32
C ILE A 152 -32.92 -8.39 4.86
N PRO A 153 -32.93 -7.51 3.86
CA PRO A 153 -32.80 -7.91 2.47
C PRO A 153 -31.40 -8.47 2.19
N ARG A 154 -31.35 -9.61 1.48
CA ARG A 154 -30.08 -10.27 1.08
C ARG A 154 -29.11 -9.36 0.30
N LYS A 155 -29.64 -8.30 -0.33
CA LYS A 155 -28.85 -7.27 -1.03
C LYS A 155 -27.97 -6.44 -0.10
N ALA A 156 -28.24 -6.45 1.21
CA ALA A 156 -27.42 -5.77 2.22
C ALA A 156 -26.05 -6.46 2.42
N LEU A 157 -25.95 -7.76 2.13
CA LEU A 157 -24.68 -8.48 2.15
C LEU A 157 -23.92 -8.24 0.84
N THR A 158 -23.13 -7.16 0.83
CA THR A 158 -22.21 -6.92 -0.29
C THR A 158 -20.99 -7.84 -0.19
N LYS A 159 -20.29 -8.06 -1.32
CA LYS A 159 -19.03 -8.83 -1.34
C LYS A 159 -17.98 -8.28 -0.37
N GLN A 160 -18.02 -6.98 -0.04
CA GLN A 160 -17.13 -6.40 0.95
C GLN A 160 -17.55 -6.75 2.38
N VAL A 161 -18.86 -6.77 2.68
CA VAL A 161 -19.37 -7.17 4.01
C VAL A 161 -19.08 -8.65 4.30
N LYS A 162 -19.17 -9.51 3.28
CA LYS A 162 -18.81 -10.93 3.41
C LYS A 162 -17.32 -11.15 3.70
N ARG A 163 -16.45 -10.27 3.20
CA ARG A 163 -14.99 -10.40 3.30
C ARG A 163 -14.41 -9.83 4.62
N ASN A 164 -15.19 -9.02 5.34
CA ASN A 164 -14.75 -8.35 6.56
C ASN A 164 -15.25 -9.02 7.86
N ASN A 165 -15.95 -10.16 7.78
CA ASN A 165 -16.20 -11.06 8.91
C ASN A 165 -15.22 -12.22 8.82
#